data_AF-A0A951V175-F1
#
_entry.id   AF-A0A951V175-F1
#
_cell.length_a   1.000
_cell.length_b   1.000
_cell.length_c   1.000
_cell.angle_alpha   90.00
_cell.angle_beta   90.00
_cell.angle_gamma   90.00
#
_symmetry.space_group_name_H-M   'P 1'
#
loop_
_entity.id
_entity.type
_entity.pdbx_description
1 polymer ?
#
loop_
_entity_poly.entity_id
_entity_poly.type
_entity_poly.pdbx_seq_one_letter_code
_entity_poly.pdbx_strand_id
1 'polypeptide(L)'
;MNNLDSDPGGILTQLILIAILTAINAFFASAEMAIVSVNKSKVQALSEEGNERAKLLEKLIKEPSNFLSTIQIGITLAGFFSSASAATGLSTYLSDILKPLNILYSNEISMIGITLILSYFTLVFGELVPKRI
;
A
#
# COMPACT_ATOMS: atom_id res chain seq x y z
N MET A 1 -25.09 -17.02 21.29
CA MET A 1 -25.08 -15.68 20.69
C MET A 1 -23.91 -15.66 19.71
N ASN A 2 -24.25 -15.67 18.42
CA ASN A 2 -23.43 -15.72 17.21
C ASN A 2 -22.29 -16.74 17.14
N ASN A 3 -22.60 -17.86 16.48
CA ASN A 3 -21.67 -18.54 15.61
C ASN A 3 -20.89 -17.47 14.82
N LEU A 4 -19.61 -17.34 15.15
CA LEU A 4 -18.63 -16.81 14.21
C LEU A 4 -18.59 -17.82 13.08
N ASP A 5 -19.46 -17.61 12.10
CA ASP A 5 -19.31 -18.19 10.78
C ASP A 5 -17.87 -17.89 10.38
N SER A 6 -17.04 -18.92 10.51
CA SER A 6 -15.67 -18.95 10.04
C SER A 6 -15.76 -19.07 8.52
N ASP A 7 -16.40 -18.08 7.89
CA ASP A 7 -16.69 -18.10 6.47
C ASP A 7 -15.35 -17.88 5.74
N PRO A 8 -14.83 -18.88 5.01
CA PRO A 8 -13.66 -18.70 4.17
C PRO A 8 -13.83 -17.53 3.19
N GLY A 9 -15.09 -17.18 2.86
CA GLY A 9 -15.44 -15.98 2.10
C GLY A 9 -15.00 -14.67 2.74
N GLY A 10 -14.99 -14.56 4.07
CA GLY A 10 -14.56 -13.36 4.80
C GLY A 10 -13.05 -13.12 4.70
N ILE A 11 -12.26 -14.17 4.89
CA ILE A 11 -10.78 -14.11 4.78
C ILE A 11 -10.36 -13.82 3.34
N LEU A 12 -10.97 -14.50 2.36
CA LEU A 12 -10.68 -14.25 0.96
C LEU A 12 -11.02 -12.81 0.55
N THR A 13 -12.15 -12.29 1.01
CA THR A 13 -12.55 -10.90 0.76
C THR A 13 -11.55 -9.91 1.36
N GLN A 14 -11.06 -10.17 2.58
CA GLN A 14 -10.02 -9.33 3.22
C GLN A 14 -8.68 -9.39 2.48
N LEU A 15 -8.25 -10.58 2.05
CA LEU A 15 -7.03 -10.72 1.25
C LEU A 15 -7.14 -9.99 -0.09
N ILE A 16 -8.29 -10.07 -0.76
CA ILE A 16 -8.56 -9.31 -1.99
C ILE A 16 -8.52 -7.81 -1.71
N LEU A 17 -9.15 -7.34 -0.62
CA LEU A 17 -9.12 -5.94 -0.24
C LEU A 17 -7.68 -5.45 0.01
N ILE A 18 -6.90 -6.20 0.78
CA ILE A 18 -5.49 -5.89 1.06
C ILE A 18 -4.66 -5.90 -0.22
N ALA A 19 -4.90 -6.85 -1.14
CA ALA A 19 -4.21 -6.90 -2.43
C ALA A 19 -4.54 -5.67 -3.28
N ILE A 20 -5.80 -5.24 -3.34
CA ILE A 20 -6.22 -4.03 -4.06
C ILE A 20 -5.60 -2.79 -3.43
N LEU A 21 -5.66 -2.65 -2.10
CA LEU A 21 -5.05 -1.52 -1.39
C LEU A 21 -3.53 -1.47 -1.60
N THR A 22 -2.86 -2.62 -1.60
CA THR A 22 -1.43 -2.74 -1.88
C THR A 22 -1.11 -2.36 -3.33
N ALA A 23 -1.94 -2.76 -4.28
CA ALA A 23 -1.78 -2.39 -5.69
C ALA A 23 -1.98 -0.88 -5.92
N ILE A 24 -2.96 -0.27 -5.24
CA ILE A 24 -3.16 1.18 -5.27
C ILE A 24 -1.94 1.90 -4.69
N ASN A 25 -1.44 1.45 -3.54
CA ASN A 25 -0.18 1.97 -2.97
C ASN A 25 0.98 1.84 -3.95
N ALA A 26 1.13 0.68 -4.57
CA ALA A 26 2.20 0.42 -5.53
C ALA A 26 2.12 1.36 -6.73
N PHE A 27 0.93 1.58 -7.26
CA PHE A 27 0.70 2.52 -8.36
C PHE A 27 1.14 3.93 -7.98
N PHE A 28 0.73 4.41 -6.81
CA PHE A 28 1.09 5.73 -6.32
C PHE A 28 2.59 5.87 -6.04
N ALA A 29 3.21 4.86 -5.42
CA ALA A 29 4.64 4.82 -5.15
C ALA A 29 5.48 4.80 -6.44
N SER A 30 5.06 4.05 -7.47
CA SER A 30 5.69 4.09 -8.79
C SER A 30 5.51 5.45 -9.48
N ALA A 31 4.32 6.07 -9.37
CA ALA A 31 4.08 7.39 -9.93
C ALA A 31 4.96 8.47 -9.29
N GLU A 32 5.13 8.43 -7.96
CA GLU A 32 6.09 9.27 -7.24
C GLU A 32 7.51 9.06 -7.79
N MET A 33 7.97 7.81 -7.89
CA MET A 33 9.32 7.52 -8.35
C MET A 33 9.56 7.90 -9.83
N ALA A 34 8.55 7.76 -10.69
CA ALA A 34 8.63 8.16 -12.08
C ALA A 34 8.83 9.68 -12.24
N ILE A 35 8.19 10.48 -11.38
CA ILE A 35 8.38 11.94 -11.38
C ILE A 35 9.74 12.32 -10.80
N VAL A 36 10.20 11.64 -9.75
CA VAL A 36 11.48 11.91 -9.10
C VAL A 36 12.67 11.53 -10.01
N SER A 37 12.55 10.45 -10.79
CA SER A 37 13.62 9.93 -11.64
C SER A 37 13.72 10.59 -13.02
N VAL A 38 12.75 11.44 -13.40
CA VAL A 38 12.72 12.03 -14.74
C VAL A 38 13.87 13.02 -14.97
N ASN A 39 14.49 12.95 -16.15
CA ASN A 39 15.49 13.93 -16.56
C ASN A 39 14.80 15.24 -16.99
N LYS A 40 14.82 16.24 -16.10
CA LYS A 40 14.18 17.55 -16.33
C LYS A 40 14.68 18.25 -17.60
N SER A 41 15.99 18.19 -17.87
CA SER A 41 16.60 18.82 -19.06
C SER A 41 16.09 18.19 -20.36
N LYS A 42 15.94 16.86 -20.38
CA LYS A 42 15.39 16.14 -21.55
C LYS A 42 13.91 16.49 -21.78
N VAL A 43 13.13 16.58 -20.72
CA VAL A 43 11.70 16.97 -20.82
C VAL A 43 11.57 18.41 -21.32
N GLN A 44 12.42 19.32 -20.83
CA GLN A 44 12.43 20.71 -21.26
C GLN A 44 12.81 20.84 -22.75
N ALA A 45 13.85 20.15 -23.21
CA ALA A 45 14.22 20.15 -24.63
C ALA A 45 13.07 19.65 -25.52
N LEU A 46 12.40 18.54 -25.16
CA LEU A 46 11.25 18.01 -25.90
C LEU A 46 10.03 18.96 -25.88
N SER A 47 9.86 19.71 -24.80
CA SER A 47 8.81 20.72 -24.65
C SER A 47 9.05 21.90 -25.61
N GLU A 48 10.30 22.37 -25.69
CA GLU A 48 10.76 23.41 -26.61
C GLU A 48 10.66 22.99 -28.08
N GLU A 49 10.85 21.70 -28.39
CA GLU A 49 10.61 21.10 -29.71
C GLU A 49 9.12 20.99 -30.11
N GLY A 50 8.20 21.41 -29.22
CA GLY A 50 6.77 21.47 -29.51
C GLY A 50 5.97 20.21 -29.12
N ASN A 51 6.54 19.27 -28.37
CA ASN A 51 5.82 18.10 -27.91
C ASN A 51 4.82 18.46 -26.80
N GLU A 52 3.52 18.40 -27.12
CA GLU A 52 2.41 18.72 -26.20
C GLU A 52 2.42 17.88 -24.91
N ARG A 53 2.87 16.60 -24.97
CA ARG A 53 3.00 15.75 -23.77
C ARG A 53 4.18 16.18 -22.90
N ALA A 54 5.29 16.60 -23.51
CA ALA A 54 6.45 17.10 -22.80
C ALA A 54 6.15 18.43 -22.10
N LYS A 55 5.37 19.33 -22.72
CA LYS A 55 4.88 20.57 -22.07
C LYS A 55 4.05 20.29 -20.82
N LEU A 56 3.13 19.33 -20.89
CA LEU A 56 2.33 18.93 -19.73
C LEU A 56 3.21 18.36 -18.61
N LEU A 57 4.14 17.46 -18.95
CA LEU A 57 5.06 16.87 -17.99
C LEU A 57 6.00 17.92 -17.38
N GLU A 58 6.50 18.88 -18.17
CA GLU A 58 7.35 19.98 -17.72
C GLU A 58 6.64 20.81 -16.63
N LYS A 59 5.36 21.11 -16.83
CA LYS A 59 4.55 21.83 -15.83
C LYS A 59 4.41 21.03 -14.53
N LEU A 60 4.22 19.72 -14.62
CA LEU A 60 4.10 18.83 -13.44
C LEU A 60 5.42 18.72 -12.66
N ILE A 61 6.56 18.69 -13.35
CA ILE A 61 7.89 18.52 -12.70
C ILE A 61 8.56 19.82 -12.27
N LYS A 62 8.02 20.98 -12.69
CA LYS A 62 8.44 22.32 -12.24
C LYS A 62 8.07 22.55 -10.77
N GLU A 63 6.87 22.14 -10.37
CA GLU A 63 6.39 22.20 -8.99
C GLU A 63 5.88 20.83 -8.52
N PRO A 64 6.78 19.84 -8.36
CA PRO A 64 6.37 18.48 -8.01
C PRO A 64 5.82 18.40 -6.58
N SER A 65 6.12 19.37 -5.72
CA SER A 65 5.79 19.33 -4.29
C SER A 65 4.29 19.13 -4.02
N ASN A 66 3.40 19.84 -4.73
CA ASN A 66 1.96 19.70 -4.54
C ASN A 66 1.43 18.34 -5.04
N PHE A 67 2.00 17.85 -6.15
CA PHE A 67 1.64 16.56 -6.73
C PHE A 67 2.12 15.39 -5.84
N LEU A 68 3.38 15.43 -5.44
CA LEU A 68 3.99 14.44 -4.54
C LEU A 68 3.30 14.41 -3.17
N SER A 69 2.97 15.57 -2.59
CA SER A 69 2.23 15.63 -1.32
C SER A 69 0.87 14.95 -1.42
N THR A 70 0.17 15.13 -2.54
CA THR A 70 -1.13 14.48 -2.79
C THR A 70 -0.98 12.96 -2.90
N ILE A 71 0.02 12.49 -3.63
CA ILE A 71 0.35 11.07 -3.74
C ILE A 71 0.66 10.48 -2.36
N GLN A 72 1.46 11.18 -1.55
CA GLN A 72 1.89 10.71 -0.24
C GLN A 72 0.72 10.59 0.75
N ILE A 73 -0.25 11.49 0.70
CA ILE A 73 -1.51 11.35 1.45
C ILE A 73 -2.25 10.07 1.00
N GLY A 74 -2.32 9.82 -0.30
CA GLY A 74 -2.90 8.59 -0.86
C GLY A 74 -2.21 7.33 -0.34
N ILE A 75 -0.88 7.30 -0.38
CA ILE A 75 -0.06 6.17 0.12
C ILE A 75 -0.32 5.93 1.61
N THR A 76 -0.33 7.01 2.38
CA THR A 76 -0.55 6.94 3.83
C THR A 76 -1.94 6.38 4.15
N LEU A 77 -2.98 6.87 3.48
CA LEU A 77 -4.35 6.41 3.70
C LEU A 77 -4.52 4.94 3.33
N ALA A 78 -4.03 4.52 2.15
CA ALA A 78 -4.12 3.13 1.73
C ALA A 78 -3.28 2.20 2.62
N GLY A 79 -2.11 2.64 3.08
CA GLY A 79 -1.31 1.92 4.10
C GLY A 79 -2.05 1.75 5.44
N PHE A 80 -2.73 2.81 5.90
CA PHE A 80 -3.52 2.78 7.12
C PHE A 80 -4.73 1.82 7.00
N PHE A 81 -5.49 1.89 5.89
CA PHE A 81 -6.61 0.99 5.65
C PHE A 81 -6.18 -0.46 5.52
N SER A 82 -5.05 -0.74 4.86
CA SER A 82 -4.49 -2.10 4.76
C SER A 82 -4.15 -2.65 6.14
N SER A 83 -3.47 -1.84 6.97
CA SER A 83 -3.09 -2.22 8.34
C SER A 83 -4.30 -2.43 9.26
N ALA A 84 -5.31 -1.56 9.19
CA ALA A 84 -6.54 -1.69 9.97
C ALA A 84 -7.37 -2.93 9.57
N SER A 85 -7.40 -3.25 8.26
CA SER A 85 -8.07 -4.45 7.75
C SER A 85 -7.36 -5.73 8.20
N ALA A 86 -6.01 -5.73 8.18
CA ALA A 86 -5.19 -6.83 8.69
C ALA A 86 -5.43 -7.10 10.19
N ALA A 87 -5.46 -6.04 11.00
CA ALA A 87 -5.56 -6.12 12.45
C ALA A 87 -6.93 -6.60 12.96
N THR A 88 -8.00 -6.37 12.21
CA THR A 88 -9.38 -6.72 12.62
C THR A 88 -9.87 -8.05 12.07
N GLY A 89 -9.29 -8.53 10.98
CA GLY A 89 -9.74 -9.74 10.29
C GLY A 89 -8.85 -10.96 10.49
N LEU A 90 -7.61 -10.87 10.02
CA LEU A 90 -6.67 -11.99 9.96
C LEU A 90 -6.09 -12.36 11.34
N SER A 91 -6.09 -11.41 12.28
CA SER A 91 -5.65 -11.60 13.66
C SER A 91 -6.53 -12.58 14.44
N THR A 92 -7.83 -12.64 14.15
CA THR A 92 -8.76 -13.58 14.80
C THR A 92 -8.45 -15.02 14.40
N TYR A 93 -8.17 -15.25 13.11
CA TYR A 93 -7.84 -16.57 12.59
C TYR A 93 -6.55 -17.15 13.20
N LEU A 94 -5.49 -16.33 13.26
CA LEU A 94 -4.26 -16.77 13.90
C LEU A 94 -4.45 -16.96 15.41
N SER A 95 -5.32 -16.17 16.08
CA SER A 95 -5.62 -16.36 17.49
C SER A 95 -6.30 -17.71 17.77
N ASP A 96 -7.22 -18.12 16.90
CA ASP A 96 -7.91 -19.41 17.03
C ASP A 96 -6.96 -20.62 16.85
N ILE A 97 -5.85 -20.44 16.12
CA ILE A 97 -4.76 -21.44 16.02
C ILE A 97 -3.87 -21.44 17.27
N LEU A 98 -3.65 -20.28 17.92
CA LEU A 98 -2.79 -20.16 19.11
C LEU A 98 -3.49 -20.58 20.41
N LYS A 99 -4.82 -20.37 20.53
CA LYS A 99 -5.61 -20.78 21.70
C LYS A 99 -5.40 -22.23 22.16
N PRO A 100 -5.39 -23.25 21.27
CA PRO A 100 -5.16 -24.63 21.68
C PRO A 100 -3.71 -24.91 22.13
N LEU A 101 -2.76 -24.00 21.91
CA LEU A 101 -1.37 -24.12 22.39
C LEU A 101 -1.18 -23.58 23.82
N ASN A 102 -2.25 -23.17 24.50
CA ASN A 102 -2.24 -22.68 25.88
C ASN A 102 -1.36 -21.44 26.10
N ILE A 103 -1.15 -20.64 25.05
CA ILE A 103 -0.33 -19.42 25.09
C ILE A 103 -1.13 -18.29 25.76
N LEU A 104 -0.59 -17.73 26.85
CA LEU A 104 -1.14 -16.52 27.49
C LEU A 104 -1.04 -15.34 26.51
N TYR A 105 -2.08 -14.50 26.41
CA TYR A 105 -2.16 -13.38 25.45
C TYR A 105 -2.17 -13.79 23.96
N SER A 106 -2.75 -14.96 23.65
CA SER A 106 -2.85 -15.47 22.26
C SER A 106 -3.48 -14.47 21.27
N ASN A 107 -4.47 -13.68 21.71
CA ASN A 107 -5.14 -12.70 20.84
C ASN A 107 -4.19 -11.54 20.47
N GLU A 108 -3.49 -10.99 21.46
CA GLU A 108 -2.60 -9.84 21.31
C GLU A 108 -1.36 -10.22 20.49
N ILE A 109 -0.77 -11.39 20.79
CA ILE A 109 0.37 -11.93 20.03
C ILE A 109 -0.01 -12.18 18.58
N SER A 110 -1.19 -12.76 18.35
CA SER A 110 -1.70 -13.00 17.01
C SER A 110 -1.92 -11.70 16.23
N MET A 111 -2.54 -10.70 16.87
CA MET A 111 -2.78 -9.39 16.26
C MET A 111 -1.47 -8.71 15.86
N ILE A 112 -0.48 -8.66 16.76
CA ILE A 112 0.83 -8.06 16.48
C ILE A 112 1.54 -8.85 15.37
N GLY A 113 1.55 -10.18 15.45
CA GLY A 113 2.22 -11.04 14.47
C GLY A 113 1.66 -10.89 13.05
N ILE A 114 0.33 -10.98 12.89
CA ILE A 114 -0.35 -10.79 11.61
C ILE A 114 -0.13 -9.38 11.08
N THR A 115 -0.25 -8.36 11.95
CA THR A 115 -0.04 -6.97 11.55
C THR A 115 1.38 -6.74 11.04
N LEU A 116 2.40 -7.30 11.70
CA LEU A 116 3.79 -7.18 11.27
C LEU A 116 4.05 -7.90 9.93
N ILE A 117 3.55 -9.12 9.78
CA ILE A 117 3.70 -9.88 8.53
C ILE A 117 3.03 -9.13 7.37
N LEU A 118 1.78 -8.74 7.52
CA LEU A 118 1.05 -8.02 6.48
C LEU A 118 1.60 -6.63 6.20
N SER A 119 2.05 -5.92 7.24
CA SER A 119 2.72 -4.63 7.08
C SER A 119 4.00 -4.81 6.27
N TYR A 120 4.81 -5.83 6.55
CA TYR A 120 5.98 -6.16 5.74
C TYR A 120 5.60 -6.43 4.28
N PHE A 121 4.62 -7.29 4.01
CA PHE A 121 4.17 -7.55 2.63
C PHE A 121 3.66 -6.27 1.94
N THR A 122 2.79 -5.52 2.61
CA THR A 122 2.21 -4.28 2.06
C THR A 122 3.29 -3.24 1.79
N LEU A 123 4.27 -3.08 2.68
CA LEU A 123 5.36 -2.12 2.53
C LEU A 123 6.32 -2.54 1.42
N VAL A 124 6.69 -3.82 1.36
CA VAL A 124 7.61 -4.33 0.34
C VAL A 124 6.99 -4.22 -1.04
N PHE A 125 5.79 -4.76 -1.23
CA PHE A 125 5.14 -4.81 -2.54
C PHE A 125 4.41 -3.52 -2.91
N GLY A 126 3.88 -2.80 -1.93
CA GLY A 126 3.14 -1.56 -2.12
C GLY A 126 4.02 -0.31 -2.17
N GLU A 127 5.26 -0.34 -1.67
CA GLU A 127 6.11 0.86 -1.64
C GLU A 127 7.55 0.62 -2.10
N LEU A 128 8.26 -0.33 -1.50
CA LEU A 128 9.71 -0.48 -1.76
C LEU A 128 10.03 -1.01 -3.16
N VAL A 129 9.32 -2.06 -3.62
CA VAL A 129 9.52 -2.63 -4.96
C VAL A 129 9.14 -1.62 -6.06
N PRO A 130 7.96 -0.98 -6.01
CA PRO A 130 7.55 0.06 -6.95
C PRO A 130 8.52 1.25 -7.10
N LYS A 131 9.23 1.61 -6.01
CA LYS A 131 10.22 2.70 -5.99
C LYS A 131 11.61 2.28 -6.48
N ARG A 132 11.87 0.99 -6.69
CA ARG A 132 13.16 0.46 -7.13
C ARG A 132 13.22 0.11 -8.62
N ILE A 133 12.08 0.10 -9.30
CA ILE A 133 11.94 -0.16 -10.74
C ILE A 133 11.84 1.17 -11.46
#